data_AF-A0A1V4DL46-F1
#
_entry.id   AF-A0A1V4DL46-F1
#
_cell.length_a   1.000
_cell.length_b   1.000
_cell.length_c   1.000
_cell.angle_alpha   90.00
_cell.angle_beta   90.00
_cell.angle_gamma   90.00
#
_symmetry.space_group_name_H-M   'P 1'
#
loop_
_entity.id
_entity.type
_entity.pdbx_description
1 polymer ?
#
loop_
_entity_poly.entity_id
_entity_poly.type
_entity_poly.pdbx_seq_one_letter_code
_entity_poly.pdbx_strand_id
1 'polypeptide(L)' 'MTIPVTFADDDAGLAQCLRRRPSVRLLTRRELDTPLRSYDLSDLDEAELRQIAYWQPGTLGELLFHHWD' A
#
# COMPACT_ATOMS: atom_id res chain seq x y z
N MET A 1 -24.63 -11.15 11.04
CA MET A 1 -23.59 -12.00 10.42
C MET A 1 -22.54 -11.05 9.88
N THR A 2 -21.35 -11.00 10.49
CA THR A 2 -20.30 -10.07 10.07
C THR A 2 -19.42 -10.77 9.05
N ILE A 3 -19.29 -10.22 7.84
CA ILE A 3 -18.37 -10.76 6.84
C ILE A 3 -16.96 -10.31 7.28
N PRO A 4 -16.00 -11.24 7.49
CA PRO A 4 -14.64 -10.85 7.84
C PRO A 4 -14.02 -10.07 6.68
N VAL A 5 -13.39 -8.94 7.01
CA VAL A 5 -12.56 -8.20 6.05
C VAL A 5 -11.20 -8.90 5.99
N THR A 6 -10.80 -9.34 4.80
CA THR A 6 -9.51 -9.98 4.53
C THR A 6 -8.76 -9.20 3.45
N PHE A 7 -7.45 -9.41 3.35
CA PHE A 7 -6.70 -8.82 2.25
C PHE A 7 -6.99 -9.56 0.94
N ALA A 8 -6.90 -8.86 -0.19
CA ALA A 8 -7.19 -9.43 -1.50
C ALA A 8 -6.15 -10.48 -1.94
N ASP A 9 -4.95 -10.47 -1.38
CA ASP A 9 -3.92 -11.48 -1.62
C ASP A 9 -4.09 -12.75 -0.79
N ASP A 10 -4.91 -12.74 0.26
CA ASP A 10 -5.26 -13.93 1.06
C ASP A 10 -6.26 -14.84 0.33
N ASP A 11 -7.05 -14.30 -0.61
CA ASP A 11 -7.96 -15.08 -1.45
C ASP A 11 -7.27 -15.48 -2.77
N ALA A 12 -6.97 -16.78 -2.92
CA ALA A 12 -6.23 -17.30 -4.07
C ALA A 12 -6.95 -17.07 -5.41
N GLY A 13 -8.29 -17.12 -5.44
CA GLY A 13 -9.08 -16.92 -6.64
C GLY A 13 -9.09 -15.45 -7.06
N LEU A 14 -9.36 -14.55 -6.12
CA LEU A 14 -9.33 -13.11 -6.33
C LEU A 14 -7.93 -12.63 -6.71
N ALA A 15 -6.90 -13.08 -5.99
CA ALA A 15 -5.52 -12.71 -6.27
C ALA A 15 -5.08 -13.15 -7.66
N GLN A 16 -5.49 -14.35 -8.12
CA GLN A 16 -5.22 -14.80 -9.48
C GLN A 16 -5.93 -13.93 -10.52
N CYS A 17 -7.19 -13.57 -10.29
CA CYS A 17 -7.95 -12.68 -11.18
C CYS A 17 -7.31 -11.29 -11.29
N LEU A 18 -6.88 -10.70 -10.17
CA LEU A 18 -6.25 -9.38 -10.16
C LEU A 18 -4.88 -9.40 -10.85
N ARG A 19 -4.06 -10.44 -10.64
CA ARG A 19 -2.75 -10.56 -11.30
C ARG A 19 -2.83 -10.72 -12.82
N ARG A 20 -3.96 -11.18 -13.37
CA ARG A 20 -4.18 -11.29 -14.83
C ARG A 20 -4.57 -9.97 -15.49
N ARG A 21 -4.82 -8.91 -14.71
CA ARG A 21 -5.20 -7.60 -15.24
C ARG A 21 -3.92 -6.77 -15.48
N PRO A 22 -3.63 -6.36 -16.73
CA PRO A 22 -2.36 -5.72 -17.06
C PRO A 22 -2.19 -4.31 -16.48
N SER A 23 -3.30 -3.65 -16.12
CA SER A 23 -3.29 -2.26 -15.67
C SER A 23 -3.21 -2.09 -14.14
N VAL A 24 -3.10 -3.19 -13.38
CA VAL A 24 -3.10 -3.14 -11.92
C VAL A 24 -1.99 -4.02 -11.36
N ARG A 25 -1.40 -3.57 -10.26
CA ARG A 25 -0.47 -4.36 -9.46
C ARG A 25 -1.13 -4.67 -8.12
N LEU A 26 -1.29 -5.96 -7.82
CA LEU A 26 -1.76 -6.39 -6.51
C LEU A 26 -0.61 -6.29 -5.49
N LEU A 27 -0.73 -5.36 -4.54
CA LEU A 27 0.14 -5.29 -3.38
C LEU A 27 -0.25 -6.39 -2.39
N THR A 28 0.75 -7.13 -1.92
CA THR A 28 0.57 -8.11 -0.84
C THR A 28 0.52 -7.43 0.51
N ARG A 29 -0.11 -8.06 1.50
CA ARG A 29 -0.05 -7.60 2.89
C ARG A 29 1.38 -7.37 3.37
N ARG A 30 2.30 -8.27 3.00
CA ARG A 30 3.72 -8.16 3.34
C ARG A 30 4.37 -6.91 2.75
N GLU A 31 4.00 -6.52 1.54
CA GLU A 31 4.51 -5.27 0.93
C GLU A 31 3.96 -4.04 1.65
N LEU A 32 2.67 -4.05 1.99
CA LEU A 32 2.03 -2.97 2.75
C LEU A 32 2.65 -2.81 4.14
N ASP A 33 2.99 -3.91 4.81
CA ASP A 33 3.63 -3.91 6.14
C ASP A 33 5.14 -3.57 6.07
N THR A 34 5.71 -3.37 4.88
CA THR A 34 7.15 -3.06 4.75
C THR A 34 7.44 -1.64 5.27
N PRO A 35 8.48 -1.45 6.11
CA PRO A 35 8.85 -0.14 6.62
C PRO A 35 9.14 0.85 5.50
N LEU A 36 8.61 2.08 5.61
CA LEU A 36 8.75 3.07 4.54
C LEU A 36 10.22 3.42 4.26
N ARG A 37 11.07 3.43 5.30
CA ARG A 37 12.53 3.64 5.20
C ARG A 37 13.28 2.63 4.31
N SER A 38 12.62 1.54 3.91
CA SER A 38 13.19 0.53 3.02
C SER A 38 12.93 0.81 1.54
N TYR A 39 12.11 1.83 1.23
CA TYR A 39 11.83 2.25 -0.14
C TYR A 39 12.71 3.43 -0.54
N ASP A 40 13.05 3.47 -1.83
CA ASP A 40 13.64 4.66 -2.43
C ASP A 40 12.53 5.67 -2.73
N LEU A 41 12.72 6.89 -2.22
CA LEU A 41 11.77 8.00 -2.35
C LEU A 41 12.35 9.13 -3.19
N SER A 42 13.46 8.90 -3.91
CA SER A 42 14.15 9.93 -4.70
C SER A 42 13.31 10.51 -5.83
N ASP A 43 12.30 9.77 -6.29
CA ASP A 43 11.42 10.16 -7.38
C ASP A 43 10.24 11.03 -6.90
N LEU A 44 10.07 11.20 -5.58
CA LEU A 44 9.02 12.04 -5.02
C LEU A 44 9.37 13.52 -5.09
N ASP A 45 8.36 14.34 -5.32
CA ASP A 45 8.51 15.78 -5.33
C ASP A 45 8.55 16.39 -3.91
N GLU A 46 8.82 17.70 -3.85
CA GLU A 46 8.94 18.38 -2.56
C GLU A 46 7.62 18.41 -1.76
N ALA A 47 6.46 18.44 -2.42
CA ALA A 47 5.17 18.43 -1.74
C ALA A 47 4.90 17.05 -1.12
N GLU A 48 5.16 15.98 -1.87
CA GLU A 48 5.04 14.60 -1.39
C GLU A 48 5.98 14.34 -0.21
N LEU A 49 7.23 14.78 -0.30
CA LEU A 49 8.20 14.66 0.79
C LEU A 49 7.78 15.46 2.04
N ARG A 50 7.20 16.65 1.87
CA ARG A 50 6.63 17.42 3.00
C ARG A 50 5.46 16.70 3.65
N GLN A 51 4.58 16.08 2.86
CA GLN A 51 3.46 15.28 3.39
C GLN A 51 3.98 14.08 4.19
N ILE A 52 4.97 13.35 3.68
CA ILE A 52 5.62 12.25 4.40
C ILE A 52 6.27 12.74 5.70
N ALA A 53 6.97 13.88 5.65
CA ALA A 53 7.61 14.45 6.83
C ALA A 53 6.60 14.90 7.91
N TYR A 54 5.43 15.40 7.50
CA TYR A 54 4.37 15.84 8.40
C TYR A 54 3.61 14.65 9.02
N TRP A 55 3.15 13.71 8.21
CA TRP A 55 2.32 12.58 8.66
C TRP A 55 3.12 11.40 9.21
N GLN A 56 4.40 11.31 8.89
CA GLN A 56 5.35 10.30 9.40
C GLN A 56 4.86 8.84 9.33
N PRO A 57 4.39 8.35 8.17
CA PRO A 57 3.97 6.96 8.03
C PRO A 57 5.16 6.00 8.26
N GLY A 58 4.91 4.95 9.05
CA GLY A 58 5.88 3.91 9.37
C GLY A 58 6.01 2.83 8.30
N THR A 59 4.94 2.56 7.54
CA THR A 59 4.89 1.51 6.51
C THR A 59 4.36 2.02 5.17
N LEU A 60 4.53 1.24 4.10
CA LEU A 60 3.94 1.56 2.80
C LEU A 60 2.41 1.63 2.85
N GLY A 61 1.76 0.73 3.61
CA GLY A 61 0.31 0.71 3.76
C GLY A 61 -0.21 1.98 4.43
N GLU A 62 0.47 2.44 5.47
CA GLU A 62 0.16 3.73 6.10
C GLU A 62 0.34 4.89 5.12
N LEU A 63 1.42 4.89 4.32
CA LEU A 63 1.63 5.91 3.29
C LEU A 63 0.49 5.96 2.25
N LEU A 64 0.00 4.80 1.78
CA LEU A 64 -0.99 4.75 0.70
C LEU A 64 -2.43 4.99 1.15
N PHE A 65 -2.76 4.59 2.38
CA PHE A 65 -4.16 4.48 2.82
C PHE A 65 -4.50 5.28 4.08
N HIS A 66 -3.56 6.03 4.66
CA HIS A 66 -3.90 6.99 5.71
C HIS A 66 -4.83 8.10 5.20
N HIS A 67 -5.50 8.75 6.16
CA HIS A 67 -6.36 9.89 5.87
C HIS A 67 -5.50 11.15 5.71
N TRP A 68 -5.08 11.41 4.48
CA TRP A 68 -4.46 12.67 4.08
C TRP A 68 -5.56 13.74 4.03
N ASP A 69 -5.38 14.84 4.77
CA ASP A 69 -6.29 16.01 4.81
C ASP A 69 -6.03 16.94 3.61
#